data_AF-A0A1T4SJ01-F1
#
_entry.id   AF-A0A1T4SJ01-F1
#
_cell.length_a   1.000
_cell.length_b   1.000
_cell.length_c   1.000
_cell.angle_alpha   90.00
_cell.angle_beta   90.00
_cell.angle_gamma   90.00
#
_symmetry.space_group_name_H-M   'P 1'
#
loop_
_entity.id
_entity.type
_entity.pdbx_description
1 polymer ?
#
loop_
_entity_poly.entity_id
_entity_poly.type
_entity_poly.pdbx_seq_one_letter_code
_entity_poly.pdbx_strand_id
1 'polypeptide(L)'
;MAYAQWISITIEPKNYDVTIKNIHSDWGKFYQGSKDNEISPEDIDGRVVKVGEKFTISSCGRSDAASGTEGSFDIYRDDTHVGNYYWDCPWGSKKNTSTWTNDNSNFITQVTGGNLDSGAIGNVSIVSVYIG
;
A
#
# COMPACT_ATOMS: atom_id res chain seq x y z
N MET A 1 -21.35 -4.29 5.03
CA MET A 1 -20.72 -2.95 5.18
C MET A 1 -19.46 -2.92 4.34
N ALA A 2 -19.34 -2.00 3.38
CA ALA A 2 -18.21 -1.95 2.45
C ALA A 2 -16.85 -1.66 3.14
N TYR A 3 -16.87 -0.96 4.28
CA TYR A 3 -15.69 -0.76 5.14
C TYR A 3 -15.11 -2.05 5.73
N ALA A 4 -15.80 -3.19 5.58
CA ALA A 4 -15.29 -4.49 5.99
C ALA A 4 -14.04 -4.89 5.19
N GLN A 5 -13.90 -4.43 3.94
CA GLN A 5 -12.67 -4.60 3.16
C GLN A 5 -11.80 -3.35 3.27
N TRP A 6 -10.61 -3.54 3.82
CA TRP A 6 -9.65 -2.47 4.04
C TRP A 6 -8.23 -3.00 4.13
N ILE A 7 -7.29 -2.10 3.88
CA ILE A 7 -5.86 -2.32 4.03
C ILE A 7 -5.21 -1.05 4.58
N SER A 8 -4.23 -1.22 5.46
CA SER A 8 -3.35 -0.15 5.92
C SER A 8 -1.90 -0.58 5.73
N ILE A 9 -1.22 0.00 4.76
CA ILE A 9 0.16 -0.32 4.39
C ILE A 9 1.07 0.70 5.05
N THR A 10 1.90 0.27 6.00
CA THR A 10 2.92 1.10 6.63
C THR A 10 4.26 0.87 5.97
N ILE A 11 4.85 1.94 5.44
CA ILE A 11 6.16 1.94 4.80
C ILE A 11 7.19 2.47 5.81
N GLU A 12 8.25 1.70 6.00
CA GLU A 12 9.33 2.01 6.94
C GLU A 12 10.70 1.84 6.26
N PRO A 13 11.27 2.93 5.70
CA PRO A 13 12.63 2.92 5.18
C PRO A 13 13.67 2.78 6.30
N LYS A 14 14.73 2.00 6.07
CA LYS A 14 15.78 1.78 7.07
C LYS A 14 17.03 2.63 6.89
N ASN A 15 17.53 2.78 5.66
CA ASN A 15 18.81 3.43 5.39
C ASN A 15 18.84 4.28 4.10
N TYR A 16 17.68 4.52 3.49
CA TYR A 16 17.52 5.45 2.38
C TYR A 16 16.11 6.05 2.41
N ASP A 17 15.92 7.23 1.83
CA ASP A 17 14.59 7.86 1.74
C ASP A 17 13.77 7.21 0.62
N VAL A 18 12.51 6.90 0.91
CA VAL A 18 11.57 6.28 -0.03
C VAL A 18 10.69 7.34 -0.65
N THR A 19 10.59 7.37 -1.98
CA THR A 19 9.57 8.15 -2.69
C THR A 19 8.47 7.22 -3.20
N ILE A 20 7.22 7.52 -2.86
CA ILE A 20 6.06 6.81 -3.38
C ILE A 20 5.71 7.41 -4.74
N LYS A 21 5.54 6.58 -5.78
CA LYS A 21 5.15 7.03 -7.12
C LYS A 21 4.11 6.09 -7.74
N ASN A 22 3.45 6.57 -8.79
CA ASN A 22 2.49 5.84 -9.61
C ASN A 22 1.33 5.22 -8.80
N ILE A 23 0.98 5.84 -7.67
CA ILE A 23 -0.10 5.34 -6.83
C ILE A 23 -1.44 5.46 -7.55
N HIS A 24 -2.22 4.38 -7.53
CA HIS A 24 -3.57 4.36 -8.05
C HIS A 24 -4.45 3.37 -7.30
N SER A 25 -5.75 3.54 -7.47
CA SER A 25 -6.78 2.63 -6.97
C SER A 25 -7.73 2.30 -8.11
N ASP A 26 -7.79 1.02 -8.48
CA ASP A 26 -8.76 0.52 -9.46
C ASP A 26 -10.15 0.38 -8.80
N TRP A 27 -10.15 0.02 -7.51
CA TRP A 27 -11.37 -0.11 -6.71
C TRP A 27 -11.20 0.43 -5.30
N GLY A 28 -12.27 1.04 -4.80
CA GLY A 28 -12.32 1.60 -3.46
C GLY A 28 -11.91 3.07 -3.42
N LYS A 29 -11.31 3.47 -2.30
CA LYS A 29 -10.81 4.82 -2.07
C LYS A 29 -9.66 4.83 -1.07
N PHE A 30 -8.76 5.79 -1.23
CA PHE A 30 -7.79 6.14 -0.20
C PHE A 30 -8.43 7.02 0.88
N TYR A 31 -7.89 6.95 2.10
CA TYR A 31 -8.34 7.79 3.20
C TYR A 31 -7.22 8.06 4.20
N GLN A 32 -7.38 9.11 5.02
CA GLN A 32 -6.43 9.44 6.08
C GLN A 32 -7.11 9.51 7.46
N GLY A 33 -6.63 8.67 8.39
CA GLY A 33 -7.14 8.60 9.77
C GLY A 33 -8.50 7.92 9.87
N SER A 34 -9.55 8.55 9.34
CA SER A 34 -10.91 8.00 9.27
C SER A 34 -11.26 7.56 7.84
N LYS A 35 -12.04 6.48 7.70
CA LYS A 35 -12.55 5.99 6.39
C LYS A 35 -13.47 7.00 5.69
N ASP A 36 -13.99 7.97 6.43
CA ASP A 36 -14.83 9.04 5.89
C ASP A 36 -14.01 10.22 5.34
N ASN A 37 -12.72 10.30 5.69
CA ASN A 37 -11.79 11.33 5.21
C ASN A 37 -11.08 10.83 3.96
N GLU A 38 -11.83 10.78 2.86
CA GLU A 38 -11.30 10.40 1.56
C GLU A 38 -10.21 11.37 1.08
N ILE A 39 -9.14 10.82 0.52
CA ILE A 39 -8.05 11.57 -0.12
C ILE A 39 -7.84 11.06 -1.54
N SER A 40 -7.27 11.89 -2.39
CA SER A 40 -6.94 11.54 -3.77
C SER A 40 -5.58 10.83 -3.84
N PRO A 41 -5.29 10.06 -4.92
CA PRO A 41 -3.95 9.52 -5.16
C PRO A 41 -2.88 10.62 -5.21
N GLU A 42 -3.20 11.81 -5.71
CA GLU A 42 -2.30 12.97 -5.82
C GLU A 42 -1.83 13.50 -4.45
N ASP A 43 -2.59 13.25 -3.38
CA ASP A 43 -2.20 13.60 -2.01
C ASP A 43 -1.09 12.68 -1.46
N ILE A 44 -0.86 11.54 -2.11
CA ILE A 44 0.10 10.50 -1.71
C ILE A 44 1.26 10.42 -2.70
N ASP A 45 1.00 10.62 -3.99
CA ASP A 45 1.99 10.51 -5.05
C ASP A 45 3.13 11.53 -4.87
N GLY A 46 4.37 11.10 -5.07
CA GLY A 46 5.56 11.90 -4.84
C GLY A 46 5.93 12.10 -3.36
N ARG A 47 5.17 11.53 -2.41
CA ARG A 47 5.50 11.61 -0.99
C ARG A 47 6.86 10.97 -0.70
N VAL A 48 7.75 11.74 -0.09
CA VAL A 48 9.02 11.27 0.44
C VAL A 48 8.86 10.87 1.91
N VAL A 49 9.17 9.61 2.22
CA VAL A 49 9.24 9.03 3.57
C VAL A 49 10.72 8.98 3.94
N LYS A 50 11.11 9.78 4.94
CA LYS A 50 12.52 9.86 5.33
C LYS A 50 12.95 8.67 6.17
N VAL A 51 14.25 8.37 6.19
CA VAL A 51 14.82 7.40 7.13
C VAL A 51 14.38 7.69 8.56
N GLY A 52 13.87 6.65 9.24
CA GLY A 52 13.36 6.75 10.62
C GLY A 52 11.91 7.24 10.73
N GLU A 53 11.30 7.72 9.64
CA GLU A 53 9.87 8.01 9.58
C GLU A 53 9.07 6.76 9.18
N LYS A 54 7.77 6.84 9.43
CA LYS A 54 6.79 5.88 8.88
C LYS A 54 5.70 6.66 8.18
N PHE A 55 5.22 6.09 7.09
CA PHE A 55 4.06 6.61 6.38
C PHE A 55 3.07 5.48 6.14
N THR A 56 1.78 5.76 6.34
CA THR A 56 0.74 4.77 6.18
C THR A 56 -0.20 5.19 5.06
N ILE A 57 -0.32 4.32 4.06
CA ILE A 57 -1.34 4.39 3.01
C ILE A 57 -2.51 3.54 3.47
N SER A 58 -3.70 4.11 3.51
CA SER A 58 -4.91 3.39 3.90
C SER A 58 -5.92 3.41 2.78
N SER A 59 -6.51 2.25 2.49
CA SER A 59 -7.53 2.09 1.47
C SER A 59 -8.67 1.19 1.95
N CYS A 60 -9.88 1.47 1.48
CA CYS A 60 -11.07 0.65 1.80
C CYS A 60 -12.12 0.71 0.68
N GLY A 61 -13.10 -0.20 0.76
CA GLY A 61 -14.28 -0.15 -0.11
C GLY A 61 -15.13 1.10 0.13
N ARG A 62 -15.79 1.58 -0.93
CA ARG A 62 -16.72 2.72 -0.84
C ARG A 62 -18.07 2.27 -0.28
N SER A 63 -18.61 3.01 0.69
CA SER A 63 -19.81 2.64 1.46
C SER A 63 -21.08 2.43 0.63
N ASP A 64 -21.16 3.08 -0.52
CA ASP A 64 -22.27 3.08 -1.47
C ASP A 64 -22.10 2.07 -2.63
N ALA A 65 -20.96 1.39 -2.69
CA ALA A 65 -20.68 0.35 -3.69
C ALA A 65 -20.39 -0.99 -3.01
N ALA A 66 -20.89 -2.10 -3.58
CA ALA A 66 -20.50 -3.45 -3.18
C ALA A 66 -19.10 -3.77 -3.74
N SER A 67 -18.10 -3.01 -3.32
CA SER A 67 -16.73 -3.11 -3.82
C SER A 67 -15.74 -3.22 -2.67
N GLY A 68 -14.65 -3.91 -2.98
CA GLY A 68 -13.50 -4.11 -2.11
C GLY A 68 -12.52 -2.94 -2.22
N THR A 69 -11.23 -3.23 -2.08
CA THR A 69 -10.20 -2.29 -2.54
C THR A 69 -9.11 -3.00 -3.32
N GLU A 70 -8.73 -2.39 -4.44
CA GLU A 70 -7.66 -2.82 -5.31
C GLU A 70 -6.84 -1.60 -5.72
N GLY A 71 -5.53 -1.80 -5.84
CA GLY A 71 -4.63 -0.79 -6.36
C GLY A 71 -3.18 -1.21 -6.24
N SER A 72 -2.29 -0.30 -6.62
CA SER A 72 -0.86 -0.47 -6.43
C SER A 72 -0.14 0.86 -6.30
N PHE A 73 1.12 0.78 -5.88
CA PHE A 73 2.06 1.89 -5.91
C PHE A 73 3.49 1.37 -6.05
N ASP A 74 4.38 2.25 -6.50
CA ASP A 74 5.79 2.00 -6.62
C ASP A 74 6.57 2.69 -5.50
N ILE A 75 7.70 2.07 -5.12
CA ILE A 75 8.71 2.69 -4.27
C ILE A 75 9.94 3.00 -5.12
N TYR A 76 10.46 4.20 -4.93
CA TYR A 76 11.69 4.68 -5.53
C TYR A 76 12.69 5.13 -4.48
N ARG A 77 13.97 5.03 -4.80
CA ARG A 77 15.07 5.80 -4.20
C ARG A 77 15.54 6.81 -5.23
N ASP A 78 15.28 8.09 -5.01
CA ASP A 78 15.51 9.15 -5.99
C ASP A 78 14.81 8.81 -7.35
N ASP A 79 15.59 8.52 -8.39
CA ASP A 79 15.10 8.10 -9.71
C ASP A 79 15.20 6.59 -9.95
N THR A 80 15.73 5.83 -8.98
CA THR A 80 15.87 4.37 -9.06
C THR A 80 14.61 3.69 -8.58
N HIS A 81 13.95 2.92 -9.45
CA HIS A 81 12.83 2.08 -9.07
C HIS A 81 13.32 0.92 -8.19
N VAL A 82 12.60 0.69 -7.08
CA VAL A 82 12.91 -0.35 -6.08
C VAL A 82 11.95 -1.54 -6.21
N GLY A 83 10.70 -1.27 -6.55
CA GLY A 83 9.69 -2.30 -6.75
C GLY A 83 8.27 -1.77 -6.59
N ASN A 84 7.34 -2.64 -6.98
CA ASN A 84 5.91 -2.39 -6.96
C ASN A 84 5.24 -3.19 -5.85
N TYR A 85 4.29 -2.56 -5.16
CA TYR A 85 3.37 -3.22 -4.26
C TYR A 85 1.94 -3.19 -4.83
N TYR A 86 1.33 -4.36 -4.96
CA TYR A 86 -0.05 -4.53 -5.41
C TYR A 86 -0.90 -5.20 -4.34
N TRP A 87 -2.15 -4.75 -4.20
CA TRP A 87 -3.15 -5.40 -3.35
C TRP A 87 -4.48 -5.56 -4.09
N ASP A 88 -5.20 -6.62 -3.73
CA ASP A 88 -6.60 -6.83 -4.08
C ASP A 88 -7.33 -7.45 -2.89
N CYS A 89 -8.32 -6.73 -2.37
CA CYS A 89 -9.18 -7.13 -1.26
C CYS A 89 -10.64 -7.10 -1.75
N PRO A 90 -11.08 -8.11 -2.50
CA PRO A 90 -12.35 -8.07 -3.22
C PRO A 90 -13.56 -8.18 -2.29
N TRP A 91 -14.71 -7.65 -2.73
CA TRP A 91 -15.99 -7.88 -2.07
C TRP A 91 -16.60 -9.21 -2.56
N GLY A 92 -16.99 -10.08 -1.64
CA GLY A 92 -17.69 -11.35 -1.96
C GLY A 92 -16.78 -12.53 -2.31
N SER A 93 -15.49 -12.33 -2.56
CA SER A 93 -14.49 -13.40 -2.61
C SER A 93 -13.78 -13.53 -1.26
N LYS A 94 -13.29 -14.74 -0.98
CA LYS A 94 -12.57 -15.08 0.26
C LYS A 94 -11.06 -15.01 0.13
N LYS A 95 -10.52 -14.62 -1.02
CA LYS A 95 -9.07 -14.61 -1.23
C LYS A 95 -8.61 -13.19 -1.46
N ASN A 96 -7.69 -12.73 -0.61
CA ASN A 96 -7.02 -11.46 -0.82
C ASN A 96 -5.65 -11.68 -1.48
N THR A 97 -5.17 -10.64 -2.15
CA THR A 97 -3.83 -10.57 -2.73
C THR A 97 -3.08 -9.41 -2.08
N SER A 98 -1.83 -9.68 -1.68
CA SER A 98 -0.87 -8.67 -1.22
C SER A 98 0.49 -9.12 -1.72
N THR A 99 1.02 -8.45 -2.74
CA THR A 99 2.20 -8.89 -3.47
C THR A 99 3.20 -7.75 -3.60
N TRP A 100 4.46 -8.08 -3.32
CA TRP A 100 5.61 -7.24 -3.61
C TRP A 100 6.37 -7.82 -4.78
N THR A 101 6.65 -7.00 -5.79
CA THR A 101 7.51 -7.34 -6.91
C THR A 101 8.77 -6.49 -6.82
N ASN A 102 9.88 -7.14 -6.48
CA ASN A 102 11.20 -6.52 -6.52
C ASN A 102 11.77 -6.64 -7.93
N ASP A 103 12.25 -5.53 -8.50
CA ASP A 103 12.94 -5.49 -9.78
C ASP A 103 14.39 -5.01 -9.68
N ASN A 104 14.88 -4.73 -8.45
CA ASN A 104 16.22 -4.23 -8.20
C ASN A 104 16.95 -4.98 -7.07
N SER A 105 17.99 -5.73 -7.43
CA SER A 105 18.76 -6.55 -6.49
C SER A 105 19.57 -5.75 -5.46
N ASN A 106 19.72 -4.44 -5.64
CA ASN A 106 20.40 -3.57 -4.67
C ASN A 106 19.49 -3.24 -3.47
N PHE A 107 18.25 -3.70 -3.46
CA PHE A 107 17.29 -3.50 -2.38
C PHE A 107 16.73 -4.82 -1.89
N ILE A 108 16.63 -4.93 -0.57
CA ILE A 108 15.87 -5.98 0.10
C ILE A 108 14.62 -5.33 0.68
N THR A 109 13.46 -5.76 0.22
CA THR A 109 12.17 -5.34 0.77
C THR A 109 11.48 -6.54 1.38
N GLN A 110 11.09 -6.40 2.64
CA GLN A 110 10.32 -7.38 3.38
C GLN A 110 8.89 -6.86 3.56
N VAL A 111 7.93 -7.66 3.10
CA VAL A 111 6.50 -7.42 3.35
C VAL A 111 6.00 -8.41 4.39
N THR A 112 5.33 -7.90 5.42
CA THR A 112 4.77 -8.68 6.52
C THR A 112 3.36 -8.22 6.87
N GLY A 113 2.61 -9.05 7.60
CA GLY A 113 1.20 -8.81 7.86
C GLY A 113 0.34 -9.17 6.66
N GLY A 114 -0.86 -8.61 6.61
CA GLY A 114 -1.86 -8.97 5.62
C GLY A 114 -2.51 -10.33 5.89
N ASN A 115 -3.83 -10.38 5.76
CA ASN A 115 -4.59 -11.62 5.77
C ASN A 115 -4.99 -11.98 4.33
N LEU A 116 -4.53 -13.13 3.85
CA LEU A 116 -4.75 -13.61 2.48
C LEU A 116 -5.97 -14.51 2.33
N ASP A 117 -6.54 -14.93 3.45
CA ASP A 117 -7.76 -15.72 3.51
C ASP A 117 -8.97 -14.77 3.52
N SER A 118 -9.93 -14.99 4.42
CA SER A 118 -11.19 -14.28 4.44
C SER A 118 -11.17 -12.98 5.25
N GLY A 119 -11.92 -11.98 4.80
CA GLY A 119 -12.06 -10.69 5.46
C GLY A 119 -11.11 -9.65 4.90
N ALA A 120 -10.87 -8.58 5.64
CA ALA A 120 -9.92 -7.54 5.24
C ALA A 120 -8.49 -8.08 5.13
N ILE A 121 -7.68 -7.50 4.24
CA ILE A 121 -6.22 -7.67 4.30
C ILE A 121 -5.70 -7.15 5.65
N GLY A 122 -6.19 -5.99 6.08
CA GLY A 122 -5.79 -5.39 7.35
C GLY A 122 -4.43 -4.69 7.28
N ASN A 123 -3.63 -4.82 8.33
CA ASN A 123 -2.36 -4.10 8.42
C ASN A 123 -1.24 -4.85 7.68
N VAL A 124 -0.53 -4.13 6.83
CA VAL A 124 0.66 -4.58 6.11
C VAL A 124 1.82 -3.67 6.48
N SER A 125 3.01 -4.24 6.64
CA SER A 125 4.25 -3.52 6.87
C SER A 125 5.23 -3.82 5.75
N ILE A 126 5.75 -2.77 5.11
CA ILE A 126 6.79 -2.82 4.08
C ILE A 126 8.03 -2.17 4.66
N VAL A 127 9.05 -3.00 4.89
CA VAL A 127 10.37 -2.56 5.34
C VAL A 127 11.33 -2.72 4.19
N SER A 128 11.99 -1.63 3.78
CA SER A 128 12.97 -1.68 2.69
C SER A 128 14.34 -1.21 3.15
N VAL A 129 15.37 -1.93 2.68
CA VAL A 129 16.78 -1.72 2.99
C VAL A 129 17.57 -1.71 1.69
N TYR A 130 18.40 -0.71 1.51
CA TYR A 130 19.38 -0.66 0.43
C TYR A 130 20.66 -1.42 0.84
N ILE A 131 21.17 -2.28 -0.04
CA ILE A 131 22.29 -3.20 0.24
C ILE A 131 23.46 -3.11 -0.75
N GLY A 132 23.41 -2.23 -1.76
CA GLY A 132 24.44 -2.18 -2.81
C GLY A 132 24.58 -0.83 -3.50
#